data_AF-A0A920TLH1-F1
#
_entry.id   AF-A0A920TLH1-F1
#
_cell.length_a   1.000
_cell.length_b   1.000
_cell.length_c   1.000
_cell.angle_alpha   90.00
_cell.angle_beta   90.00
_cell.angle_gamma   90.00
#
_symmetry.space_group_name_H-M   'P 1'
#
loop_
_entity.id
_entity.type
_entity.pdbx_description
1 polymer ?
#
loop_
_entity_poly.entity_id
_entity_poly.type
_entity_poly.pdbx_seq_one_letter_code
_entity_poly.pdbx_strand_id
1 'polypeptide(L)' 'MILLGGSPGVGKSTLALQIIPGLNSKVLYVSAEESEDQLALRAKRLGINSNLIHLSTENNAQVILDQVDCLNQNC' A
#
# COMPACT_ATOMS: atom_id res chain seq x y z
N MET A 1 -2.76 0.21 -16.02
CA MET A 1 -2.95 -0.87 -15.02
C MET A 1 -1.82 -1.87 -15.18
N ILE A 2 -1.21 -2.32 -14.08
CA ILE A 2 -0.16 -3.37 -14.07
C ILE A 2 -0.66 -4.50 -13.17
N LEU A 3 -0.54 -5.75 -13.61
CA LEU A 3 -0.90 -6.94 -12.84
C LEU A 3 0.36 -7.72 -12.46
N LEU A 4 0.54 -7.97 -11.16
CA LEU A 4 1.61 -8.82 -10.63
C LEU A 4 1.03 -10.19 -10.26
N GLY A 5 1.18 -11.18 -11.16
CA GLY A 5 0.78 -12.56 -10.93
C GLY A 5 1.90 -13.43 -10.36
N GLY A 6 1.55 -14.57 -9.75
CA GLY A 6 2.51 -15.56 -9.25
C GLY A 6 2.02 -16.34 -8.03
N SER A 7 2.70 -17.42 -7.68
CA SER A 7 2.33 -18.32 -6.57
C SER A 7 2.23 -17.59 -5.21
N PRO A 8 1.37 -18.05 -4.28
CA PRO A 8 1.38 -17.57 -2.90
C PRO A 8 2.79 -17.64 -2.30
N GLY A 9 3.22 -16.60 -1.57
CA GLY A 9 4.55 -16.57 -0.95
C GLY A 9 5.73 -16.19 -1.85
N VAL A 10 5.58 -16.05 -3.18
CA VAL A 10 6.69 -15.66 -4.09
C VAL A 10 7.22 -14.24 -3.88
N GLY A 11 6.56 -13.44 -3.03
CA GLY A 11 7.01 -12.09 -2.69
C GLY A 11 6.37 -10.94 -3.48
N LYS A 12 5.22 -11.16 -4.14
CA LYS A 12 4.49 -10.14 -4.91
C LYS A 12 4.26 -8.84 -4.12
N SER A 13 3.70 -8.95 -2.92
CA SER A 13 3.43 -7.79 -2.05
C SER A 13 4.72 -7.13 -1.55
N THR A 14 5.79 -7.92 -1.37
CA THR A 14 7.11 -7.37 -1.00
C THR A 14 7.66 -6.52 -2.14
N LEU A 15 7.60 -7.00 -3.38
CA LEU A 15 8.03 -6.26 -4.55
C LEU A 15 7.20 -4.98 -4.73
N ALA A 16 5.87 -5.08 -4.58
CA ALA A 16 4.99 -3.93 -4.66
C ALA A 16 5.35 -2.85 -3.62
N LEU A 17 5.57 -3.25 -2.36
CA LEU A 17 6.02 -2.35 -1.29
C LEU A 17 7.40 -1.73 -1.58
N GLN A 18 8.35 -2.50 -2.10
CA GLN A 18 9.71 -2.04 -2.40
C GLN A 18 9.79 -1.03 -3.54
N ILE A 19 8.78 -0.96 -4.42
CA ILE A 19 8.72 0.04 -5.50
C ILE A 19 8.35 1.42 -4.95
N ILE A 20 7.57 1.48 -3.87
CA ILE A 20 6.99 2.73 -3.36
C ILE A 20 8.03 3.81 -3.00
N PRO A 21 9.16 3.50 -2.32
CA PRO A 21 10.18 4.50 -2.01
C PRO A 21 10.78 5.23 -3.22
N GLY A 22 10.69 4.66 -4.43
CA GLY A 22 11.15 5.29 -5.66
C GLY A 22 10.15 6.28 -6.27
N LEU A 23 8.94 6.38 -5.70
CA LEU A 23 7.87 7.24 -6.21
C LEU A 23 7.89 8.58 -5.45
N ASN A 24 8.05 9.69 -6.19
CA ASN A 24 7.96 11.06 -5.65
C ASN A 24 6.52 11.59 -5.68
N SER A 25 5.56 10.75 -5.28
CA SER A 25 4.11 11.06 -5.33
C SER A 25 3.41 10.53 -4.08
N LYS A 26 2.23 11.08 -3.77
CA LYS A 26 1.32 10.45 -2.79
C LYS A 26 0.96 9.04 -3.27
N VAL A 27 1.09 8.05 -2.40
CA VAL A 27 0.78 6.64 -2.68
C VAL A 27 -0.16 6.10 -1.61
N LEU A 28 -1.27 5.51 -2.02
CA LEU A 28 -2.13 4.70 -1.17
C LEU A 28 -1.85 3.21 -1.47
N TYR A 29 -1.25 2.51 -0.52
CA TYR A 29 -1.08 1.06 -0.57
C TYR A 29 -2.20 0.39 0.22
N VAL A 30 -3.01 -0.42 -0.46
CA VAL A 30 -4.16 -1.11 0.14
C VAL A 30 -3.90 -2.62 0.17
N SER A 31 -4.15 -3.27 1.30
CA SER A 31 -4.09 -4.73 1.45
C SER A 31 -5.37 -5.26 2.08
N ALA A 32 -6.09 -6.15 1.40
CA ALA A 32 -7.26 -6.84 1.97
C ALA A 32 -6.89 -8.15 2.71
N GLU A 33 -5.62 -8.57 2.66
CA GLU A 33 -5.16 -9.87 3.20
C GLU A 33 -4.40 -9.74 4.53
N GLU A 34 -3.84 -8.56 4.83
CA GLU A 34 -2.94 -8.33 5.97
C GLU A 34 -3.53 -7.30 6.94
N SER A 35 -3.24 -7.43 8.23
CA SER A 35 -3.61 -6.42 9.23
C SER A 35 -2.67 -5.22 9.22
N GLU A 36 -3.11 -4.09 9.81
CA GLU A 36 -2.31 -2.86 9.85
C GLU A 36 -0.96 -3.09 10.53
N ASP A 37 -0.93 -3.81 11.65
CA ASP A 37 0.30 -4.15 12.37
C ASP A 37 1.27 -4.96 11.52
N GLN A 38 0.77 -5.95 10.77
CA GLN A 38 1.60 -6.78 9.89
C GLN A 38 2.19 -5.94 8.76
N LEU A 39 1.37 -5.08 8.15
CA LEU A 39 1.78 -4.21 7.07
C LEU A 39 2.81 -3.17 7.54
N ALA A 40 2.57 -2.54 8.69
CA ALA A 40 3.48 -1.57 9.29
C ALA A 40 4.84 -2.20 9.66
N LEU A 41 4.85 -3.40 10.24
CA LEU A 41 6.08 -4.15 10.52
C LEU A 41 6.86 -4.46 9.24
N ARG A 42 6.17 -4.84 8.16
CA ARG A 42 6.82 -5.09 6.86
C ARG A 42 7.41 -3.82 6.26
N ALA A 43 6.65 -2.72 6.25
CA ALA A 43 7.12 -1.43 5.77
C ALA A 43 8.38 -0.99 6.52
N LYS A 44 8.37 -1.12 7.86
CA LYS A 44 9.53 -0.83 8.71
C LYS A 44 10.74 -1.72 8.38
N ARG A 45 10.55 -3.03 8.21
CA ARG A 45 11.63 -3.97 7.84
C ARG A 45 12.24 -3.69 6.47
N LEU A 46 11.43 -3.19 5.54
CA LEU A 46 11.85 -2.81 4.19
C LEU A 46 12.47 -1.40 4.13
N GLY A 47 12.51 -0.67 5.26
CA GLY A 47 13.05 0.69 5.32
C GLY A 47 12.18 1.73 4.60
N ILE A 48 10.87 1.43 4.43
CA ILE A 48 9.93 2.31 3.77
C ILE A 48 9.56 3.43 4.75
N ASN A 49 10.22 4.57 4.62
CA ASN A 49 9.94 5.79 5.38
C ASN A 49 9.66 6.93 4.40
N SER A 50 8.40 7.25 4.18
CA SER A 50 8.02 8.42 3.39
C SER A 50 6.71 9.00 3.89
N ASN A 51 6.70 10.32 4.07
CA ASN A 51 5.52 11.08 4.48
C ASN A 51 4.43 11.11 3.40
N LEU A 52 4.70 10.57 2.21
CA LEU A 52 3.79 10.50 1.08
C LEU A 52 3.10 9.14 0.96
N ILE A 53 3.42 8.18 1.84
CA ILE A 53 2.86 6.82 1.79
C ILE A 53 1.76 6.68 2.83
N HIS A 54 0.59 6.30 2.36
CA HIS A 54 -0.57 5.94 3.16
C HIS A 54 -0.81 4.43 3.04
N LEU A 55 -1.02 3.78 4.18
CA LEU A 55 -1.30 2.35 4.26
C LEU A 55 -2.76 2.17 4.66
N SER A 56 -3.45 1.23 4.02
CA SER A 56 -4.85 0.91 4.31
C SER A 56 -5.03 -0.61 4.27
N THR A 57 -5.82 -1.15 5.19
CA THR A 57 -6.15 -2.57 5.22
C THR A 57 -7.61 -2.86 4.91
N GLU A 58 -8.25 -1.93 4.19
CA GLU A 58 -9.63 -2.04 3.79
C GLU A 58 -9.85 -3.13 2.73
N ASN A 59 -10.99 -3.81 2.83
CA ASN A 59 -11.46 -4.78 1.83
C ASN A 59 -12.72 -4.31 1.11
N ASN A 60 -13.30 -3.19 1.52
CA ASN A 60 -14.47 -2.60 0.88
C ASN A 60 -14.03 -1.59 -0.18
N ALA A 61 -14.36 -1.87 -1.44
CA ALA A 61 -14.02 -1.01 -2.56
C ALA A 61 -14.55 0.42 -2.42
N GLN A 62 -15.74 0.62 -1.85
CA GLN A 62 -16.31 1.96 -1.67
C GLN A 62 -15.48 2.78 -0.67
N VAL A 63 -15.11 2.17 0.46
CA VAL A 63 -14.27 2.84 1.47
C VAL A 63 -12.89 3.19 0.90
N ILE A 64 -12.32 2.31 0.06
CA ILE A 64 -11.05 2.57 -0.62
C ILE A 64 -11.18 3.77 -1.57
N LEU A 65 -12.27 3.87 -2.33
CA LEU A 65 -12.51 5.01 -3.22
C LEU A 65 -12.65 6.32 -2.43
N ASP A 66 -13.39 6.29 -1.32
CA ASP A 66 -13.54 7.46 -0.45
C ASP A 66 -12.18 7.91 0.14
N GLN A 67 -11.30 6.96 0.49
CA GLN A 67 -9.92 7.24 0.92
C GLN A 67 -9.09 7.89 -0.19
N VAL A 68 -9.21 7.42 -1.43
CA VAL A 68 -8.52 8.01 -2.59
C VAL A 68 -8.96 9.46 -2.80
N ASP A 69 -10.26 9.73 -2.71
CA ASP A 69 -10.80 11.08 -2.87
C ASP A 69 -10.30 12.02 -1.77
N CYS A 70 -10.29 11.56 -0.52
CA CYS A 70 -9.76 12.28 0.65
C CYS A 70 -8.25 12.55 0.55
N LEU A 71 -7.47 11.68 -0.09
CA LEU A 71 -6.03 11.93 -0.28
C LEU A 71 -5.73 12.96 -1.36
N ASN A 72 -6.61 13.06 -2.37
CA ASN A 72 -6.47 14.00 -3.48
C ASN A 72 -6.94 15.41 -3.12
N GLN A 73 -7.98 15.52 -2.30
CA GLN A 73 -8.52 16.79 -1.82
C GLN A 73 -8.06 16.95 -0.37
N ASN A 74 -7.17 17.89 -0.06
CA ASN A 74 -6.67 18.11 1.31
C ASN A 74 -7.82 18.42 2.29
N CYS A 75 -8.50 17.39 2.79
CA CYS A 75 -9.40 17.46 3.95
C CYS A 75 -8.60 17.83 5.20
#